data_AF-A0A4Q1BG74-F1
#
_entry.id   AF-A0A4Q1BG74-F1
#
_cell.length_a   1.000
_cell.length_b   1.000
_cell.length_c   1.000
_cell.angle_alpha   90.00
_cell.angle_beta   90.00
_cell.angle_gamma   90.00
#
_symmetry.space_group_name_H-M   'P 1'
#
loop_
_entity.id
_entity.type
_entity.pdbx_description
1 polymer ?
#
loop_
_entity_poly.entity_id
_entity_poly.type
_entity_poly.pdbx_seq_one_letter_code
_entity_poly.pdbx_strand_id
1 'polypeptide(L)'
;MRTARAFHCLVLALSACLIDARSSLGVKNAKVVLSSPDGLDDATYSLKQPEPLPSPIALTETSTFKLTFTVVDLTGSSVFPKQAHLLFEGIEDVTLPVSVKPNGRASFTLNTSKPPSALFPTHGNFSLTLLLSKPSYDPFAYPIGHISIPPAILKPVPRSRHDLPPRAGEPAFKAQEELFHTFQPEEKTVSWIWSVLGTGVTLSPWVVLLGLVRPFSPASTWLSPPTSVWPFLLCLTAIEVLTATYWVGLKIYQFLPYLLGMSLLAGYTGKVALGSLRQRRLQAGGKS
;
A
#
# COMPACT_ATOMS: atom_id res chain seq x y z
N MET A 1 36.14 -64.32 38.52
CA MET A 1 35.92 -62.85 38.40
C MET A 1 34.60 -62.55 37.67
N ARG A 2 33.43 -62.68 38.31
CA ARG A 2 32.13 -62.25 37.71
C ARG A 2 31.08 -61.72 38.70
N THR A 3 31.39 -61.64 40.01
CA THR A 3 30.41 -61.23 41.03
C THR A 3 30.56 -59.79 41.52
N ALA A 4 31.61 -59.06 41.11
CA ALA A 4 31.87 -57.69 41.59
C ALA A 4 31.09 -56.58 40.85
N ARG A 5 30.45 -56.89 39.71
CA ARG A 5 29.71 -55.89 38.90
C ARG A 5 28.25 -55.70 39.32
N ALA A 6 27.65 -56.66 40.03
CA ALA A 6 26.24 -56.55 40.43
C ALA A 6 26.03 -55.61 41.63
N PHE A 7 27.01 -55.51 42.54
CA PHE A 7 26.90 -54.66 43.73
C PHE A 7 27.09 -53.16 43.45
N HIS A 8 27.81 -52.79 42.39
CA HIS A 8 27.97 -51.39 41.99
C HIS A 8 26.75 -50.83 41.25
N CYS A 9 25.89 -51.67 40.68
CA CYS A 9 24.63 -51.21 40.08
C CYS A 9 23.52 -51.02 41.11
N LEU A 10 23.56 -51.68 42.27
CA LEU A 10 22.51 -51.53 43.29
C LEU A 10 22.68 -50.25 44.15
N VAL A 11 23.92 -49.77 44.35
CA VAL A 11 24.19 -48.58 45.17
C VAL A 11 23.93 -47.26 44.41
N LEU A 12 24.02 -47.27 43.08
CA LEU A 12 23.67 -46.10 42.26
C LEU A 12 22.16 -45.90 42.06
N ALA A 13 21.32 -46.87 42.41
CA ALA A 13 19.87 -46.78 42.27
C ALA A 13 19.16 -46.15 43.50
N LEU A 14 19.85 -45.99 44.64
CA LEU A 14 19.23 -45.48 45.88
C LEU A 14 19.42 -43.97 46.12
N SER A 15 20.19 -43.25 45.30
CA SER A 15 20.51 -41.84 45.53
C SER A 15 19.64 -40.84 44.77
N ALA A 16 18.53 -41.27 44.16
CA ALA A 16 17.67 -40.43 43.30
C ALA A 16 16.26 -40.13 43.86
N CYS A 17 16.02 -40.34 45.16
CA CYS A 17 14.78 -39.95 45.82
C CYS A 17 15.05 -39.01 47.00
N LEU A 18 15.70 -37.88 46.72
CA LEU A 18 15.47 -36.68 47.51
C LEU A 18 14.26 -36.00 46.90
N ILE A 19 13.08 -36.36 47.40
CA ILE A 19 11.88 -35.55 47.22
C ILE A 19 12.16 -34.28 48.02
N ASP A 20 12.68 -33.24 47.35
CA ASP A 20 12.70 -31.90 47.92
C ASP A 20 11.28 -31.59 48.37
N ALA A 21 11.08 -31.42 49.67
CA ALA A 21 9.85 -30.89 50.22
C ALA A 21 9.73 -29.43 49.77
N ARG A 22 9.21 -29.25 48.55
CA ARG A 22 9.02 -27.94 47.96
C ARG A 22 7.91 -27.23 48.71
N SER A 23 8.16 -25.98 49.06
CA SER A 23 7.15 -25.11 49.68
C SER A 23 6.10 -24.76 48.63
N SER A 24 4.83 -24.67 49.05
CA SER A 24 3.72 -24.35 48.16
C SER A 24 3.56 -22.84 48.01
N LEU A 25 3.37 -22.38 46.77
CA LEU A 25 3.07 -20.97 46.49
C LEU A 25 1.58 -20.70 46.64
N GLY A 26 1.24 -19.56 47.23
CA GLY A 26 -0.12 -19.07 47.38
C GLY A 26 -0.29 -17.65 46.82
N VAL A 27 -1.54 -17.27 46.59
CA VAL A 27 -1.89 -15.93 46.12
C VAL A 27 -2.81 -15.25 47.12
N LYS A 28 -2.41 -14.08 47.62
CA LYS A 28 -3.23 -13.22 48.49
C LYS A 28 -3.63 -11.93 47.76
N ASN A 29 -4.75 -11.35 48.18
CA ASN A 29 -5.24 -10.06 47.68
C ASN A 29 -5.37 -10.00 46.15
N ALA A 30 -5.79 -11.10 45.53
CA ALA A 30 -6.05 -11.12 44.10
C ALA A 30 -7.33 -10.32 43.80
N LYS A 31 -7.21 -9.34 42.92
CA LYS A 31 -8.27 -8.44 42.50
C LYS A 31 -8.24 -8.29 40.99
N VAL A 32 -9.39 -8.50 40.38
CA VAL A 32 -9.65 -8.19 38.98
C VAL A 32 -10.44 -6.90 38.94
N VAL A 33 -9.93 -5.92 38.23
CA VAL A 33 -10.59 -4.64 37.99
C VAL A 33 -10.86 -4.55 36.49
N LEU A 34 -12.13 -4.45 36.15
CA LEU A 34 -12.58 -4.04 34.83
C LEU A 34 -12.82 -2.53 34.88
N SER A 35 -12.20 -1.78 33.98
CA SER A 35 -12.46 -0.35 33.85
C SER A 35 -12.84 -0.01 32.42
N SER A 36 -14.03 0.58 32.27
CA SER A 36 -14.58 1.10 31.01
C SER A 36 -14.24 2.58 30.90
N PRO A 37 -13.93 3.12 29.70
CA PRO A 37 -13.58 4.54 29.54
C PRO A 37 -14.70 5.50 29.98
N ASP A 38 -15.96 5.04 29.93
CA ASP A 38 -17.13 5.82 30.33
C ASP A 38 -17.38 5.76 31.85
N GLY A 39 -16.64 4.92 32.59
CA GLY A 39 -16.76 4.73 34.04
C GLY A 39 -18.06 4.05 34.51
N LEU A 40 -18.94 3.68 33.57
CA LEU A 40 -20.28 3.13 33.85
C LEU A 40 -20.26 1.62 34.17
N ASP A 41 -19.33 0.86 33.60
CA ASP A 41 -19.22 -0.61 33.73
C ASP A 41 -17.99 -1.05 34.55
N ASP A 42 -17.53 -0.19 35.47
CA ASP A 42 -16.38 -0.49 36.32
C ASP A 42 -16.74 -1.55 37.36
N ALA A 43 -16.13 -2.74 37.24
CA ALA A 43 -16.39 -3.87 38.14
C ALA A 43 -15.10 -4.34 38.82
N THR A 44 -15.12 -4.45 40.15
CA THR A 44 -14.00 -5.00 40.93
C THR A 44 -14.41 -6.33 41.56
N TYR A 45 -13.75 -7.41 41.13
CA TYR A 45 -13.94 -8.74 41.68
C TYR A 45 -12.74 -9.11 42.56
N SER A 46 -13.01 -9.42 43.82
CA SER A 46 -11.99 -9.96 44.73
C SER A 46 -11.97 -11.47 44.64
N LEU A 47 -10.81 -12.03 44.27
CA LEU A 47 -10.61 -13.46 44.11
C LEU A 47 -10.20 -14.08 45.45
N LYS A 48 -10.90 -15.15 45.85
CA LYS A 48 -10.53 -15.97 46.99
C LYS A 48 -10.12 -17.35 46.48
N GLN A 49 -8.88 -17.74 46.78
CA GLN A 49 -8.39 -19.08 46.48
C GLN A 49 -9.22 -20.12 47.27
N PRO A 50 -9.65 -21.25 46.68
CA PRO A 50 -9.41 -21.76 45.33
C PRO A 50 -10.58 -21.55 44.34
N GLU A 51 -11.57 -20.73 44.69
CA GLU A 51 -12.80 -20.60 43.89
C GLU A 51 -12.55 -19.71 42.65
N PRO A 52 -12.91 -20.17 41.43
CA PRO A 52 -12.86 -19.34 40.23
C PRO A 52 -14.01 -18.33 40.23
N LEU A 53 -13.93 -17.31 39.38
CA LEU A 53 -15.02 -16.36 39.17
C LEU A 53 -16.30 -17.07 38.68
N PRO A 54 -17.46 -16.83 39.32
CA PRO A 54 -18.70 -17.55 39.02
C PRO A 54 -19.39 -17.11 37.71
N SER A 55 -19.04 -15.94 37.17
CA SER A 55 -19.64 -15.40 35.95
C SER A 55 -18.58 -15.05 34.90
N PRO A 56 -18.82 -15.35 33.61
CA PRO A 56 -17.91 -14.96 32.53
C PRO A 56 -17.82 -13.44 32.43
N ILE A 57 -16.60 -12.90 32.41
CA ILE A 57 -16.36 -11.47 32.26
C ILE A 57 -16.37 -11.14 30.77
N ALA A 58 -17.38 -10.42 30.31
CA ALA A 58 -17.41 -9.88 28.96
C ALA A 58 -16.66 -8.54 28.92
N LEU A 59 -15.65 -8.46 28.06
CA LEU A 59 -14.91 -7.22 27.82
C LEU A 59 -15.58 -6.41 26.70
N THR A 60 -15.66 -5.10 26.85
CA THR A 60 -16.16 -4.17 25.81
C THR A 60 -14.99 -3.67 24.95
N GLU A 61 -15.26 -3.14 23.75
CA GLU A 61 -14.24 -2.75 22.75
C GLU A 61 -13.14 -1.81 23.27
N THR A 62 -13.45 -0.99 24.24
CA THR A 62 -12.55 0.02 24.81
C THR A 62 -12.18 -0.25 26.28
N SER A 63 -12.59 -1.38 26.84
CA SER A 63 -12.37 -1.74 28.23
C SER A 63 -10.90 -2.07 28.56
N THR A 64 -10.55 -1.94 29.83
CA THR A 64 -9.25 -2.31 30.36
C THR A 64 -9.43 -3.37 31.46
N PHE A 65 -8.80 -4.52 31.27
CA PHE A 65 -8.77 -5.59 32.26
C PHE A 65 -7.47 -5.51 33.04
N LYS A 66 -7.57 -5.33 34.35
CA LYS A 66 -6.41 -5.23 35.24
C LYS A 66 -6.47 -6.29 36.33
N LEU A 67 -5.50 -7.19 36.32
CA LEU A 67 -5.30 -8.19 37.37
C LEU A 67 -4.19 -7.72 38.31
N THR A 68 -4.45 -7.70 39.60
CA THR A 68 -3.45 -7.40 40.64
C THR A 68 -3.50 -8.46 41.73
N PHE A 69 -2.34 -8.95 42.15
CA PHE A 69 -2.26 -9.95 43.21
C PHE A 69 -0.92 -9.86 43.95
N THR A 70 -0.82 -10.54 45.10
CA THR A 70 0.43 -10.68 45.85
C THR A 70 0.77 -12.16 46.00
N VAL A 71 1.98 -12.52 45.61
CA VAL A 71 2.49 -13.89 45.71
C VAL A 71 3.08 -14.09 47.10
N VAL A 72 2.61 -15.12 47.79
CA VAL A 72 3.02 -15.44 49.15
C VAL A 72 3.40 -16.91 49.28
N ASP A 73 4.25 -17.20 50.26
CA ASP A 73 4.53 -18.57 50.72
C ASP A 73 3.43 -19.05 51.69
N LEU A 74 3.41 -20.34 52.03
CA LEU A 74 2.61 -20.93 53.11
C LEU A 74 2.80 -20.19 54.44
N THR A 75 4.01 -19.65 54.68
CA THR A 75 4.37 -18.84 55.86
C THR A 75 3.83 -17.41 55.80
N GLY A 76 3.22 -17.00 54.70
CA GLY A 76 2.68 -15.65 54.48
C GLY A 76 3.71 -14.60 54.11
N SER A 77 4.98 -14.99 53.93
CA SER A 77 6.04 -14.11 53.44
C SER A 77 5.90 -13.85 51.93
N SER A 78 6.19 -12.61 51.48
CA SER A 78 6.09 -12.24 50.06
C SER A 78 7.24 -12.86 49.27
N VAL A 79 6.92 -13.54 48.17
CA VAL A 79 7.92 -14.24 47.34
C VAL A 79 7.94 -13.67 45.93
N PHE A 80 9.15 -13.49 45.38
CA PHE A 80 9.35 -13.14 43.97
C PHE A 80 9.47 -14.41 43.11
N PRO A 81 8.46 -14.77 42.29
CA PRO A 81 8.52 -15.92 41.38
C PRO A 81 9.47 -15.63 40.21
N LYS A 82 10.12 -16.69 39.70
CA LYS A 82 10.97 -16.56 38.49
C LYS A 82 10.14 -16.51 37.21
N GLN A 83 9.00 -17.20 37.21
CA GLN A 83 8.11 -17.28 36.07
C GLN A 83 6.69 -16.91 36.51
N ALA A 84 6.07 -15.96 35.83
CA ALA A 84 4.70 -15.54 36.04
C ALA A 84 4.04 -15.24 34.70
N HIS A 85 3.09 -16.07 34.31
CA HIS A 85 2.36 -15.92 33.05
C HIS A 85 0.86 -16.08 33.26
N LEU A 86 0.09 -15.39 32.44
CA LEU A 86 -1.32 -15.67 32.24
C LEU A 86 -1.46 -16.50 30.97
N LEU A 87 -2.06 -17.66 31.12
CA LEU A 87 -2.47 -18.53 30.04
C LEU A 87 -3.91 -18.14 29.66
N PHE A 88 -4.09 -17.81 28.39
CA PHE A 88 -5.38 -17.68 27.72
C PHE A 88 -5.57 -18.94 26.91
N GLU A 89 -6.40 -19.84 27.41
CA GLU A 89 -6.71 -21.10 26.76
C GLU A 89 -7.98 -20.91 25.91
N GLY A 90 -7.92 -21.38 24.67
CA GLY A 90 -8.94 -21.13 23.64
C GLY A 90 -8.77 -22.08 22.46
N ILE A 91 -9.00 -21.58 21.24
CA ILE A 91 -8.70 -22.36 20.01
C ILE A 91 -7.18 -22.47 19.82
N GLU A 92 -6.45 -21.39 20.10
CA GLU A 92 -4.99 -21.41 20.23
C GLU A 92 -4.63 -20.87 21.61
N ASP A 93 -3.69 -21.55 22.27
CA ASP A 93 -3.23 -21.17 23.60
C ASP A 93 -2.21 -20.04 23.53
N VAL A 94 -2.48 -18.96 24.25
CA VAL A 94 -1.60 -17.78 24.28
C VAL A 94 -1.14 -17.52 25.70
N THR A 95 0.17 -17.38 25.89
CA THR A 95 0.75 -17.02 27.18
C THR A 95 1.24 -15.57 27.17
N LEU A 96 0.84 -14.80 28.17
CA LEU A 96 1.26 -13.42 28.35
C LEU A 96 2.03 -13.25 29.67
N PRO A 97 3.20 -12.57 29.67
CA PRO A 97 3.98 -12.36 30.87
C PRO A 97 3.28 -11.38 31.83
N VAL A 98 3.38 -11.66 33.13
CA VAL A 98 2.89 -10.78 34.20
C VAL A 98 4.06 -10.00 34.79
N SER A 99 3.90 -8.69 34.96
CA SER A 99 4.90 -7.88 35.64
C SER A 99 4.82 -8.11 37.15
N VAL A 100 5.90 -8.64 37.73
CA VAL A 100 6.02 -8.87 39.18
C VAL A 100 7.11 -7.96 39.74
N LYS A 101 6.84 -7.33 40.88
CA LYS A 101 7.80 -6.48 41.61
C LYS A 101 8.55 -7.30 42.66
N PRO A 102 9.73 -6.85 43.12
CA PRO A 102 10.52 -7.56 44.14
C PRO A 102 9.79 -7.81 45.47
N ASN A 103 8.77 -7.01 45.78
CA ASN A 103 7.92 -7.15 46.96
C ASN A 103 6.81 -8.22 46.81
N GLY A 104 6.87 -9.05 45.75
CA GLY A 104 5.87 -10.09 45.47
C GLY A 104 4.54 -9.56 44.92
N ARG A 105 4.38 -8.24 44.71
CA ARG A 105 3.18 -7.65 44.11
C ARG A 105 3.26 -7.75 42.59
N ALA A 106 2.23 -8.33 42.00
CA ALA A 106 2.10 -8.52 40.56
C ALA A 106 0.95 -7.68 39.99
N SER A 107 1.13 -7.20 38.76
CA SER A 107 0.10 -6.49 38.01
C SER A 107 0.17 -6.85 36.53
N PHE A 108 -0.98 -7.14 35.95
CA PHE A 108 -1.19 -7.32 34.53
C PHE A 108 -2.30 -6.40 34.05
N THR A 109 -2.12 -5.80 32.88
CA THR A 109 -3.08 -4.88 32.27
C THR A 109 -3.26 -5.25 30.80
N LEU A 110 -4.49 -5.56 30.42
CA LEU A 110 -4.90 -5.82 29.05
C LEU A 110 -5.84 -4.69 28.62
N ASN A 111 -5.41 -3.91 27.64
CA ASN A 111 -6.23 -2.87 27.03
C ASN A 111 -6.84 -3.44 25.75
N THR A 112 -8.16 -3.48 25.65
CA THR A 112 -8.82 -4.02 24.46
C THR A 112 -8.72 -3.09 23.26
N SER A 113 -8.49 -1.80 23.45
CA SER A 113 -8.22 -0.86 22.34
C SER A 113 -6.87 -1.10 21.65
N LYS A 114 -5.93 -1.72 22.36
CA LYS A 114 -4.58 -2.05 21.86
C LYS A 114 -4.17 -3.43 22.41
N PRO A 115 -4.83 -4.51 21.95
CA PRO A 115 -4.55 -5.83 22.47
C PRO A 115 -3.13 -6.27 22.04
N PRO A 116 -2.44 -7.07 22.86
CA PRO A 116 -1.18 -7.69 22.50
C PRO A 116 -1.29 -8.47 21.19
N SER A 117 -0.25 -8.39 20.35
CA SER A 117 -0.27 -9.00 19.02
C SER A 117 -0.42 -10.53 19.02
N ALA A 118 -0.11 -11.15 20.15
CA ALA A 118 -0.28 -12.58 20.39
C ALA A 118 -1.73 -13.02 20.53
N LEU A 119 -2.67 -12.10 20.83
CA LEU A 119 -4.11 -12.40 20.95
C LEU A 119 -4.88 -12.20 19.63
N PHE A 120 -4.29 -11.61 18.59
CA PHE A 120 -4.98 -11.46 17.30
C PHE A 120 -5.35 -12.75 16.55
N PRO A 121 -4.59 -13.87 16.61
CA PRO A 121 -4.99 -15.09 15.91
C PRO A 121 -6.13 -15.82 16.64
N THR A 122 -6.41 -15.48 17.88
CA THR A 122 -7.41 -16.15 18.69
C THR A 122 -8.77 -15.47 18.60
N HIS A 123 -9.85 -16.25 18.74
CA HIS A 123 -11.22 -15.76 18.70
C HIS A 123 -12.08 -16.47 19.74
N GLY A 124 -12.98 -15.74 20.39
CA GLY A 124 -14.04 -16.30 21.24
C GLY A 124 -13.84 -16.13 22.75
N ASN A 125 -14.29 -17.14 23.49
CA ASN A 125 -14.25 -17.18 24.95
C ASN A 125 -12.96 -17.87 25.41
N PHE A 126 -12.27 -17.27 26.38
CA PHE A 126 -11.00 -17.75 26.90
C PHE A 126 -11.14 -18.22 28.35
N SER A 127 -10.51 -19.34 28.71
CA SER A 127 -10.22 -19.68 30.11
C SER A 127 -8.91 -18.99 30.53
N LEU A 128 -8.98 -18.17 31.56
CA LEU A 128 -7.82 -17.47 32.12
C LEU A 128 -7.24 -18.28 33.28
N THR A 129 -6.00 -18.73 33.13
CA THR A 129 -5.25 -19.46 34.17
C THR A 129 -3.95 -18.73 34.50
N LEU A 130 -3.72 -18.45 35.79
CA LEU A 130 -2.48 -17.87 36.27
C LEU A 130 -1.47 -18.99 36.58
N LEU A 131 -0.31 -18.92 35.93
CA LEU A 131 0.80 -19.84 36.11
C LEU A 131 1.95 -19.14 36.83
N LEU A 132 2.33 -19.65 38.00
CA LEU A 132 3.46 -19.17 38.79
C LEU A 132 4.45 -20.31 39.02
N SER A 133 5.74 -20.03 38.86
CA SER A 133 6.79 -21.02 39.12
C SER A 133 8.07 -20.38 39.69
N LYS A 134 8.70 -21.11 40.61
CA LYS A 134 10.01 -20.83 41.17
C LYS A 134 10.70 -22.16 41.47
N PRO A 135 11.99 -22.36 41.14
CA PRO A 135 12.65 -23.68 41.23
C PRO A 135 12.59 -24.38 42.60
N SER A 136 12.53 -23.63 43.69
CA SER A 136 12.50 -24.15 45.07
C SER A 136 11.08 -24.39 45.61
N TYR A 137 10.06 -24.14 44.79
CA TYR A 137 8.65 -24.17 45.16
C TYR A 137 7.88 -25.05 44.18
N ASP A 138 6.73 -25.55 44.61
CA ASP A 138 5.86 -26.28 43.70
C ASP A 138 5.19 -25.34 42.68
N PRO A 139 5.10 -25.74 41.39
CA PRO A 139 4.40 -24.97 40.38
C PRO A 139 2.95 -24.72 40.81
N PHE A 140 2.49 -23.49 40.63
CA PHE A 140 1.16 -23.06 41.02
C PHE A 140 0.35 -22.65 39.80
N ALA A 141 -0.79 -23.30 39.60
CA ALA A 141 -1.75 -23.01 38.56
C ALA A 141 -3.09 -22.64 39.21
N TYR A 142 -3.58 -21.42 38.95
CA TYR A 142 -4.84 -20.94 39.49
C TYR A 142 -5.81 -20.55 38.37
N PRO A 143 -6.93 -21.28 38.20
CA PRO A 143 -7.96 -20.90 37.25
C PRO A 143 -8.69 -19.67 37.80
N ILE A 144 -8.59 -18.55 37.09
CA ILE A 144 -9.23 -17.30 37.50
C ILE A 144 -10.68 -17.31 37.05
N GLY A 145 -10.96 -17.68 35.80
CA GLY A 145 -12.32 -17.75 35.26
C GLY A 145 -12.36 -17.59 33.74
N HIS A 146 -13.56 -17.38 33.21
CA HIS A 146 -13.78 -17.22 31.77
C HIS A 146 -13.88 -15.74 31.37
N ILE A 147 -13.23 -15.37 30.27
CA ILE A 147 -13.25 -14.02 29.71
C ILE A 147 -13.72 -14.10 28.26
N SER A 148 -14.69 -13.27 27.87
CA SER A 148 -15.13 -13.14 26.49
C SER A 148 -14.58 -11.84 25.90
N ILE A 149 -13.82 -11.95 24.81
CA ILE A 149 -13.29 -10.79 24.08
C ILE A 149 -14.08 -10.62 22.78
N PRO A 150 -14.61 -9.42 22.48
CA PRO A 150 -15.36 -9.19 21.25
C PRO A 150 -14.52 -9.47 20.00
N PRO A 151 -15.10 -10.15 18.99
CA PRO A 151 -14.38 -10.54 17.77
C PRO A 151 -13.96 -9.35 16.91
N ALA A 152 -14.58 -8.18 17.07
CA ALA A 152 -14.21 -6.95 16.35
C ALA A 152 -12.77 -6.49 16.67
N ILE A 153 -12.32 -6.76 17.90
CA ILE A 153 -11.03 -6.32 18.46
C ILE A 153 -9.89 -7.25 18.03
N LEU A 154 -10.20 -8.54 17.89
CA LEU A 154 -9.23 -9.58 17.59
C LEU A 154 -8.95 -9.70 16.07
N LYS A 155 -9.31 -8.70 15.27
CA LYS A 155 -9.01 -8.71 13.85
C LYS A 155 -7.54 -8.41 13.63
N PRO A 156 -6.81 -9.24 12.85
CA PRO A 156 -5.48 -8.86 12.41
C PRO A 156 -5.58 -7.56 11.63
N VAL A 157 -4.72 -6.58 11.97
CA VAL A 157 -4.66 -5.31 11.25
C VAL A 157 -4.41 -5.60 9.76
N PRO A 158 -5.32 -5.22 8.85
CA PRO A 158 -5.17 -5.49 7.43
C PRO A 158 -3.90 -4.79 6.94
N ARG A 159 -2.91 -5.58 6.48
CA ARG A 159 -1.71 -5.04 5.85
C ARG A 159 -2.07 -4.65 4.43
N SER A 160 -2.05 -3.35 4.17
CA SER A 160 -2.29 -2.78 2.83
C SER A 160 -1.12 -3.00 1.86
N ARG A 161 0.01 -3.56 2.29
CA ARG A 161 1.25 -3.62 1.49
C ARG A 161 1.76 -5.06 1.36
N HIS A 162 1.88 -5.52 0.12
CA HIS A 162 2.37 -6.86 -0.21
C HIS A 162 3.88 -7.05 0.08
N ASP A 163 4.63 -5.97 0.32
CA ASP A 163 6.09 -6.01 0.54
C ASP A 163 6.49 -6.39 1.97
N LEU A 164 5.53 -6.59 2.88
CA LEU A 164 5.85 -6.90 4.27
C LEU A 164 6.28 -8.36 4.40
N PRO A 165 7.34 -8.67 5.16
CA PRO A 165 7.78 -10.04 5.35
C PRO A 165 6.65 -10.90 5.94
N PRO A 166 6.57 -12.19 5.55
CA PRO A 166 5.54 -13.11 6.04
C PRO A 166 5.56 -13.18 7.56
N ARG A 167 4.38 -13.22 8.19
CA ARG A 167 4.28 -13.30 9.65
C ARG A 167 4.78 -14.66 10.12
N ALA A 168 5.45 -14.71 11.27
CA ALA A 168 5.75 -15.96 11.94
C ALA A 168 4.44 -16.74 12.20
N GLY A 169 4.30 -17.92 11.60
CA GLY A 169 3.09 -18.76 11.69
C GLY A 169 2.20 -18.74 10.44
N GLU A 170 2.37 -17.78 9.52
CA GLU A 170 1.75 -17.89 8.19
C GLU A 170 2.58 -18.87 7.36
N PRO A 171 1.96 -19.85 6.68
CA PRO A 171 2.72 -20.74 5.81
C PRO A 171 3.35 -19.88 4.72
N ALA A 172 4.69 -19.86 4.70
CA ALA A 172 5.49 -19.08 3.77
C ALA A 172 5.23 -19.45 2.29
N PHE A 173 4.56 -20.58 2.06
CA PHE A 173 4.16 -21.10 0.77
C PHE A 173 2.65 -20.97 0.59
N LYS A 174 2.19 -19.80 0.17
CA LYS A 174 0.84 -19.61 -0.39
C LYS A 174 0.98 -19.14 -1.83
N ALA A 175 0.07 -19.59 -2.70
CA ALA A 175 -0.03 -19.02 -4.04
C ALA A 175 -0.30 -17.51 -3.90
N GLN A 176 0.48 -16.70 -4.59
CA GLN A 176 0.28 -15.25 -4.64
C GLN A 176 -0.90 -14.94 -5.57
N GLU A 177 -1.58 -13.84 -5.32
CA GLU A 177 -2.63 -13.35 -6.21
C GLU A 177 -2.03 -12.97 -7.57
N GLU A 178 -2.72 -13.32 -8.65
CA GLU A 178 -2.28 -12.99 -10.00
C GLU A 178 -2.38 -11.48 -10.24
N LEU A 179 -1.27 -10.87 -10.68
CA LEU A 179 -1.23 -9.44 -11.00
C LEU A 179 -1.62 -9.23 -12.46
N PHE A 180 -2.76 -8.55 -12.68
CA PHE A 180 -3.19 -8.15 -14.01
C PHE A 180 -2.72 -6.72 -14.34
N HIS A 181 -2.03 -6.56 -15.47
CA HIS A 181 -1.69 -5.23 -15.96
C HIS A 181 -2.95 -4.52 -16.48
N THR A 182 -3.31 -3.41 -15.85
CA THR A 182 -4.42 -2.57 -16.32
C THR A 182 -3.89 -1.55 -17.32
N PHE A 183 -4.14 -1.79 -18.60
CA PHE A 183 -3.81 -0.83 -19.66
C PHE A 183 -4.67 0.42 -19.54
N GLN A 184 -4.13 1.55 -19.98
CA GLN A 184 -4.93 2.76 -20.12
C GLN A 184 -5.99 2.55 -21.20
N PRO A 185 -7.24 3.01 -20.98
CA PRO A 185 -8.28 2.92 -21.99
C PRO A 185 -7.90 3.77 -23.20
N GLU A 186 -8.29 3.32 -24.40
CA GLU A 186 -8.10 4.10 -25.61
C GLU A 186 -8.88 5.43 -25.54
N GLU A 187 -8.27 6.49 -26.08
CA GLU A 187 -8.90 7.80 -26.14
C GLU A 187 -10.15 7.76 -27.04
N LYS A 188 -11.23 8.39 -26.59
CA LYS A 188 -12.48 8.45 -27.36
C LYS A 188 -12.29 9.34 -28.58
N THR A 189 -12.43 8.77 -29.77
CA THR A 189 -12.38 9.51 -31.03
C THR A 189 -13.75 10.07 -31.41
N VAL A 190 -13.76 11.19 -32.13
CA VAL A 190 -14.99 11.84 -32.61
C VAL A 190 -15.51 11.10 -33.86
N SER A 191 -16.83 11.04 -34.04
CA SER A 191 -17.43 10.43 -35.23
C SER A 191 -16.99 11.13 -36.52
N TRP A 192 -16.81 10.37 -37.60
CA TRP A 192 -16.40 10.86 -38.92
C TRP A 192 -17.21 12.07 -39.43
N ILE A 193 -18.53 12.08 -39.21
CA ILE A 193 -19.43 13.13 -39.69
C ILE A 193 -19.06 14.49 -39.08
N TRP A 194 -18.83 14.54 -37.77
CA TRP A 194 -18.42 15.76 -37.07
C TRP A 194 -17.03 16.24 -37.51
N SER A 195 -16.09 15.32 -37.77
CA SER A 195 -14.78 15.67 -38.29
C SER A 195 -14.86 16.29 -39.69
N VAL A 196 -15.69 15.74 -40.58
CA VAL A 196 -15.93 16.30 -41.93
C VAL A 196 -16.59 17.68 -41.85
N LEU A 197 -17.59 17.85 -40.99
CA LEU A 197 -18.24 19.16 -40.76
C LEU A 197 -17.24 20.19 -40.25
N GLY A 198 -16.43 19.85 -39.25
CA GLY A 198 -15.38 20.74 -38.73
C GLY A 198 -14.37 21.14 -39.80
N THR A 199 -13.99 20.20 -40.67
CA THR A 199 -13.08 20.48 -41.79
C THR A 199 -13.73 21.42 -42.81
N GLY A 200 -15.00 21.20 -43.14
CA GLY A 200 -15.77 22.07 -44.05
C GLY A 200 -15.87 23.50 -43.52
N VAL A 201 -16.15 23.67 -42.23
CA VAL A 201 -16.16 24.99 -41.57
C VAL A 201 -14.79 25.65 -41.63
N THR A 202 -13.72 24.88 -41.37
CA THR A 202 -12.34 25.40 -41.40
C THR A 202 -11.91 25.83 -42.81
N LEU A 203 -12.38 25.15 -43.86
CA LEU A 203 -12.10 25.49 -45.26
C LEU A 203 -13.01 26.60 -45.81
N SER A 204 -14.14 26.89 -45.16
CA SER A 204 -15.13 27.89 -45.62
C SER A 204 -14.53 29.28 -45.89
N PRO A 205 -13.67 29.87 -45.03
CA PRO A 205 -13.08 31.19 -45.28
C PRO A 205 -12.27 31.26 -46.58
N TRP A 206 -11.58 30.18 -46.95
CA TRP A 206 -10.81 30.11 -48.20
C TRP A 206 -11.72 30.12 -49.43
N VAL A 207 -12.83 29.40 -49.38
CA VAL A 207 -13.84 29.40 -50.46
C VAL A 207 -14.46 30.77 -50.62
N VAL A 208 -14.82 31.42 -49.51
CA VAL A 208 -15.37 32.78 -49.50
C VAL A 208 -14.35 33.77 -50.06
N LEU A 209 -13.07 33.69 -49.65
CA LEU A 209 -11.99 34.52 -50.16
C LEU A 209 -11.86 34.37 -51.68
N LEU A 210 -11.79 33.13 -52.19
CA LEU A 210 -11.70 32.88 -53.65
C LEU A 210 -12.95 33.37 -54.40
N GLY A 211 -14.14 33.29 -53.78
CA GLY A 211 -15.38 33.82 -54.32
C GLY A 211 -15.42 35.35 -54.39
N LEU A 212 -14.90 36.03 -53.37
CA LEU A 212 -14.84 37.50 -53.28
C LEU A 212 -13.72 38.09 -54.15
N VAL A 213 -12.59 37.40 -54.32
CA VAL A 213 -11.49 37.89 -55.18
C VAL A 213 -11.90 37.98 -56.65
N ARG A 214 -12.85 37.14 -57.10
CA ARG A 214 -13.36 37.14 -58.49
C ARG A 214 -14.00 38.48 -58.93
N PRO A 215 -14.97 39.07 -58.21
CA PRO A 215 -15.56 40.36 -58.60
C PRO A 215 -14.68 41.57 -58.33
N PHE A 216 -13.75 41.51 -57.35
CA PHE A 216 -12.85 42.63 -57.04
C PHE A 216 -11.60 42.69 -57.93
N SER A 217 -11.33 41.66 -58.74
CA SER A 217 -10.28 41.73 -59.76
C SER A 217 -10.76 42.64 -60.88
N PRO A 218 -10.19 43.85 -61.05
CA PRO A 218 -10.71 44.85 -61.99
C PRO A 218 -10.44 44.38 -63.41
N ALA A 219 -11.39 43.68 -64.04
CA ALA A 219 -11.34 43.21 -65.45
C ALA A 219 -9.91 42.97 -65.94
N SER A 220 -9.12 42.27 -65.13
CA SER A 220 -7.76 41.95 -65.47
C SER A 220 -7.90 40.81 -66.43
N THR A 221 -8.05 41.15 -67.71
CA THR A 221 -7.65 40.32 -68.85
C THR A 221 -6.61 39.35 -68.32
N TRP A 222 -6.86 38.04 -68.40
CA TRP A 222 -5.92 37.01 -67.98
C TRP A 222 -4.63 37.24 -68.78
N LEU A 223 -3.81 38.17 -68.29
CA LEU A 223 -2.70 38.73 -69.00
C LEU A 223 -1.68 37.63 -68.86
N SER A 224 -1.62 36.80 -69.89
CA SER A 224 -0.72 35.67 -69.96
C SER A 224 0.61 36.13 -69.37
N PRO A 225 1.03 35.57 -68.23
CA PRO A 225 2.21 36.06 -67.56
C PRO A 225 3.35 36.00 -68.58
N PRO A 226 4.26 36.99 -68.57
CA PRO A 226 5.41 36.97 -69.45
C PRO A 226 6.11 35.60 -69.36
N THR A 227 6.65 35.11 -70.46
CA THR A 227 7.32 33.79 -70.51
C THR A 227 8.42 33.65 -69.45
N SER A 228 9.03 34.75 -69.01
CA SER A 228 10.01 34.83 -67.91
C SER A 228 9.46 34.53 -66.51
N VAL A 229 8.14 34.59 -66.29
CA VAL A 229 7.49 34.39 -64.98
C VAL A 229 7.09 32.93 -64.75
N TRP A 230 6.81 32.18 -65.82
CA TRP A 230 6.49 30.75 -65.77
C TRP A 230 7.53 29.89 -65.02
N PRO A 231 8.86 30.02 -65.23
CA PRO A 231 9.83 29.21 -64.50
C PRO A 231 9.82 29.50 -63.00
N PHE A 232 9.54 30.75 -62.60
CA PHE A 232 9.41 31.13 -61.19
C PHE A 232 8.15 30.51 -60.56
N LEU A 233 7.00 30.58 -61.24
CA LEU A 233 5.77 29.92 -60.79
C LEU A 233 5.92 28.40 -60.69
N LEU A 234 6.61 27.77 -61.66
CA LEU A 234 6.91 26.35 -61.62
C LEU A 234 7.76 26.02 -60.38
N CYS A 235 8.81 26.79 -60.10
CA CYS A 235 9.61 26.60 -58.89
C CYS A 235 8.79 26.74 -57.61
N LEU A 236 7.88 27.72 -57.52
CA LEU A 236 6.98 27.88 -56.37
C LEU A 236 6.06 26.67 -56.22
N THR A 237 5.44 26.20 -57.30
CA THR A 237 4.58 25.00 -57.26
C THR A 237 5.36 23.75 -56.87
N ALA A 238 6.61 23.63 -57.34
CA ALA A 238 7.47 22.50 -57.01
C ALA A 238 7.91 22.53 -55.53
N ILE A 239 8.17 23.71 -54.95
CA ILE A 239 8.42 23.85 -53.51
C ILE A 239 7.17 23.48 -52.69
N GLU A 240 5.98 23.87 -53.13
CA GLU A 240 4.73 23.52 -52.44
C GLU A 240 4.47 22.00 -52.49
N VAL A 241 4.66 21.38 -53.66
CA VAL A 241 4.57 19.91 -53.81
C VAL A 241 5.62 19.21 -52.95
N LEU A 242 6.85 19.75 -52.88
CA LEU A 242 7.89 19.21 -52.01
C LEU A 242 7.50 19.30 -50.51
N THR A 243 6.84 20.38 -50.12
CA THR A 243 6.32 20.55 -48.74
C THR A 243 5.17 19.57 -48.47
N ALA A 244 4.24 19.38 -49.42
CA ALA A 244 3.16 18.40 -49.30
C ALA A 244 3.68 16.95 -49.23
N THR A 245 4.68 16.61 -50.06
CA THR A 245 5.31 15.27 -50.02
C THR A 245 6.11 15.05 -48.73
N TYR A 246 6.73 16.09 -48.18
CA TYR A 246 7.31 16.05 -46.84
C TYR A 246 6.27 15.71 -45.78
N TRP A 247 5.10 16.36 -45.80
CA TRP A 247 4.02 16.09 -44.84
C TRP A 247 3.51 14.65 -44.90
N VAL A 248 3.51 14.01 -46.07
CA VAL A 248 3.04 12.61 -46.24
C VAL A 248 4.05 11.57 -45.74
N GLY A 249 5.36 11.85 -45.76
CA GLY A 249 6.33 10.86 -45.27
C GLY A 249 7.81 11.07 -45.63
N LEU A 250 8.19 12.20 -46.23
CA LEU A 250 9.61 12.44 -46.52
C LEU A 250 10.37 12.74 -45.21
N LYS A 251 11.56 12.16 -45.04
CA LYS A 251 12.38 12.43 -43.86
C LYS A 251 13.07 13.79 -43.97
N ILE A 252 13.30 14.44 -42.83
CA ILE A 252 13.84 15.81 -42.76
C ILE A 252 15.18 15.97 -43.51
N TYR A 253 16.07 14.98 -43.42
CA TYR A 253 17.40 15.02 -44.06
C TYR A 253 17.34 14.87 -45.58
N GLN A 254 16.27 14.29 -46.12
CA GLN A 254 16.02 14.24 -47.57
C GLN A 254 15.37 15.54 -48.03
N PHE A 255 14.42 16.05 -47.24
CA PHE A 255 13.69 17.28 -47.55
C PHE A 255 14.60 18.51 -47.60
N LEU A 256 15.49 18.66 -46.62
CA LEU A 256 16.33 19.84 -46.46
C LEU A 256 17.22 20.16 -47.69
N PRO A 257 18.01 19.22 -48.27
CA PRO A 257 18.80 19.52 -49.46
C PRO A 257 17.95 19.84 -50.69
N TYR A 258 16.80 19.17 -50.88
CA TYR A 258 15.88 19.47 -51.98
C TYR A 258 15.24 20.86 -51.81
N LEU A 259 14.81 21.20 -50.60
CA LEU A 259 14.23 22.51 -50.30
C LEU A 259 15.27 23.62 -50.53
N LEU A 260 16.50 23.42 -50.06
CA LEU A 260 17.59 24.39 -50.25
C LEU A 260 17.88 24.60 -51.74
N GLY A 261 18.04 23.52 -52.50
CA GLY A 261 18.29 23.59 -53.94
C GLY A 261 17.16 24.29 -54.70
N MET A 262 15.91 23.91 -54.42
CA MET A 262 14.74 24.52 -55.04
C MET A 262 14.54 25.98 -54.63
N SER A 263 14.86 26.35 -53.39
CA SER A 263 14.78 27.73 -52.90
C SER A 263 15.81 28.64 -53.56
N LEU A 264 17.03 28.16 -53.78
CA LEU A 264 18.05 28.90 -54.54
C LEU A 264 17.61 29.11 -56.00
N LEU A 265 17.07 28.07 -56.63
CA LEU A 265 16.53 28.15 -57.99
C LEU A 265 15.33 29.10 -58.09
N ALA A 266 14.41 29.05 -57.13
CA ALA A 266 13.29 29.97 -57.01
C ALA A 266 13.75 31.42 -56.79
N GLY A 267 14.81 31.62 -55.98
CA GLY A 267 15.41 32.93 -55.76
C GLY A 267 16.02 33.53 -57.03
N TYR A 268 16.71 32.73 -57.83
CA TYR A 268 17.27 33.17 -59.11
C TYR A 268 16.16 33.49 -60.13
N THR A 269 15.25 32.54 -60.37
CA THR A 269 14.12 32.73 -61.31
C THR A 269 13.21 33.87 -60.89
N GLY A 270 13.01 34.08 -59.58
CA GLY A 270 12.27 35.20 -59.01
C GLY A 270 12.92 36.55 -59.29
N LYS A 271 14.25 36.67 -59.16
CA LYS A 271 14.98 37.91 -59.54
C LYS A 271 14.77 38.25 -61.01
N VAL A 272 14.86 37.27 -61.90
CA VAL A 272 14.65 37.45 -63.35
C VAL A 272 13.19 37.82 -63.66
N ALA A 273 12.23 37.12 -63.06
CA ALA A 273 10.80 37.38 -63.23
C ALA A 273 10.42 38.80 -62.76
N LEU A 274 10.79 39.18 -61.54
CA LEU A 274 10.54 40.51 -60.98
C LEU A 274 11.26 41.62 -61.76
N GLY A 275 12.49 41.37 -62.25
CA GLY A 275 13.21 42.29 -63.12
C GLY A 275 12.46 42.56 -64.42
N SER A 276 11.93 41.53 -65.07
CA SER A 276 11.15 41.66 -66.31
C SER A 276 9.82 42.39 -66.09
N LEU A 277 9.15 42.16 -64.95
CA LEU A 277 7.93 42.88 -64.57
C LEU A 277 8.22 44.35 -64.26
N ARG A 278 9.33 44.64 -63.58
CA ARG A 278 9.79 46.01 -63.34
C ARG A 278 10.05 46.75 -64.65
N GLN A 279 10.75 46.13 -65.60
CA GLN A 279 11.00 46.72 -66.92
C GLN A 279 9.69 47.02 -67.67
N ARG A 280 8.73 46.11 -67.66
CA ARG A 280 7.40 46.35 -68.26
C ARG A 280 6.66 47.51 -67.61
N ARG A 281 6.71 47.64 -66.28
CA ARG A 281 6.11 48.76 -65.56
C ARG A 281 6.75 50.10 -65.94
N LEU A 282 8.08 50.14 -66.07
CA LEU A 282 8.81 51.34 -66.48
C LEU A 282 8.50 51.71 -67.94
N GLN A 283 8.37 50.73 -68.83
CA GLN A 283 7.96 50.94 -70.23
C GLN A 283 6.50 51.43 -70.35
N ALA A 284 5.61 50.99 -69.45
CA ALA A 284 4.22 51.43 -69.38
C ALA A 284 4.03 52.81 -68.72
N GLY A 285 5.11 53.58 -68.49
CA GLY A 285 5.05 54.93 -67.93
C GLY A 285 5.08 55.02 -66.40
N GLY A 286 5.41 53.92 -65.71
CA GLY A 286 5.60 53.94 -64.26
C GLY A 286 6.86 54.72 -63.88
N LYS A 287 6.73 55.73 -63.00
CA LYS A 287 7.89 56.47 -62.44
C LYS A 287 8.80 55.52 -61.64
N SER A 288 10.11 55.77 -61.70
CA SER A 288 11.15 54.96 -61.04
C SER A 288 11.00 54.93 -59.52
#